data_AF-A0A7X6VAZ0-F1
#
_entry.id   AF-A0A7X6VAZ0-F1
#
_cell.length_a   1.000
_cell.length_b   1.000
_cell.length_c   1.000
_cell.angle_alpha   90.00
_cell.angle_beta   90.00
_cell.angle_gamma   90.00
#
_symmetry.space_group_name_H-M   'P 1'
#
loop_
_entity.id
_entity.type
_entity.pdbx_description
1 polymer ?
#
loop_
_entity_poly.entity_id
_entity_poly.type
_entity_poly.pdbx_seq_one_letter_code
_entity_poly.pdbx_strand_id
1 'polypeptide(L)'
;MNIDFSQCPTPCYIVDERLLEKNLKILQSVQERTGCSILLALKGFSMFSVFPLVGHYLKGITASSLFEARLGYEEMGKEVHIYSPAYVEDEFEEIINYCDHMIFNSFAQWNLYKERILKSGRSIECGIRINPEYSEIEIPIYNPCYQNSRLGVTLKNFNPDELEGIQGLHFHTMCEQNSDTLERTVKVVDEKFGKYISRMKWINMGGGHHITRDDYDIDILVKSILFFKNKYGVDVYLEPGEAIALNT
;
A
#
# COMPACT_ATOMS: atom_id res chain seq x y z
N MET A 1 19.55 24.20 11.52
CA MET A 1 20.17 24.82 10.33
C MET A 1 19.05 25.45 9.51
N ASN A 2 19.27 26.67 9.01
CA ASN A 2 18.35 27.31 8.08
C ASN A 2 18.81 26.96 6.66
N ILE A 3 17.89 26.49 5.83
CA ILE A 3 18.14 26.28 4.40
C ILE A 3 18.21 27.67 3.75
N ASP A 4 19.30 27.97 3.05
CA ASP A 4 19.43 29.20 2.26
C ASP A 4 18.81 29.00 0.88
N PHE A 5 17.52 29.33 0.77
CA PHE A 5 16.75 29.18 -0.47
C PHE A 5 17.28 30.00 -1.65
N SER A 6 18.13 31.01 -1.41
CA SER A 6 18.69 31.85 -2.49
C SER A 6 19.74 31.13 -3.34
N GLN A 7 20.25 29.99 -2.88
CA GLN A 7 21.26 29.20 -3.61
C GLN A 7 20.64 28.25 -4.64
N CYS A 8 19.32 28.07 -4.64
CA CYS A 8 18.64 27.16 -5.55
C CYS A 8 18.04 27.93 -6.74
N PRO A 9 18.13 27.40 -7.98
CA PRO A 9 17.48 28.02 -9.12
C PRO A 9 15.95 27.95 -8.96
N THR A 10 15.24 28.98 -9.41
CA THR A 10 13.77 29.02 -9.34
C THR A 10 13.14 28.87 -10.73
N PRO A 11 12.10 28.02 -10.89
CA PRO A 11 11.45 27.21 -9.85
C PRO A 11 12.21 25.90 -9.54
N CYS A 12 12.22 25.49 -8.27
CA CYS A 12 12.68 24.17 -7.83
C CYS A 12 11.82 23.65 -6.66
N TYR A 13 11.82 22.32 -6.47
CA TYR A 13 11.31 21.68 -5.27
C TYR A 13 12.48 21.40 -4.32
N ILE A 14 12.28 21.70 -3.04
CA ILE A 14 13.27 21.47 -1.99
C ILE A 14 12.59 20.62 -0.92
N VAL A 15 13.27 19.54 -0.51
CA VAL A 15 12.85 18.65 0.57
C VAL A 15 13.87 18.76 1.69
N ASP A 16 13.42 19.09 2.90
CA ASP A 16 14.26 19.08 4.09
C ASP A 16 14.36 17.64 4.63
N GLU A 17 15.50 16.99 4.41
CA GLU A 17 15.76 15.63 4.88
C GLU A 17 15.53 15.47 6.39
N ARG A 18 15.67 16.54 7.20
CA ARG A 18 15.42 16.48 8.66
C ARG A 18 13.94 16.31 8.97
N LEU A 19 13.07 16.99 8.21
CA LEU A 19 11.63 16.88 8.35
C LEU A 19 11.15 15.54 7.78
N LEU A 20 11.73 15.11 6.66
CA LEU A 20 11.50 13.77 6.11
C LEU A 20 11.90 12.68 7.12
N GLU A 21 13.07 12.77 7.73
CA GLU A 21 13.52 11.81 8.75
C GLU A 21 12.63 11.83 10.00
N LYS A 22 12.11 13.01 10.40
CA LYS A 22 11.10 13.11 11.47
C LYS A 22 9.86 12.29 11.12
N ASN A 23 9.33 12.43 9.90
CA ASN A 23 8.20 11.65 9.42
C ASN A 23 8.50 10.15 9.40
N LEU A 24 9.68 9.76 8.90
CA LEU A 24 10.12 8.37 8.84
C LEU A 24 10.26 7.73 10.23
N LYS A 25 10.72 8.48 11.25
CA LYS A 25 10.77 8.01 12.65
C LYS A 25 9.39 7.75 13.25
N ILE A 26 8.39 8.57 12.90
CA ILE A 26 6.99 8.32 13.33
C ILE A 26 6.51 7.00 12.72
N LEU A 27 6.70 6.80 11.42
CA LEU A 27 6.32 5.57 10.72
C LEU A 27 7.06 4.35 11.29
N GLN A 28 8.36 4.48 11.57
CA GLN A 28 9.15 3.43 12.22
C GLN A 28 8.56 3.04 13.58
N SER A 29 8.15 4.02 14.39
CA SER A 29 7.54 3.74 15.70
C SER A 29 6.25 2.90 15.58
N VAL A 30 5.46 3.11 14.53
CA VAL A 30 4.25 2.30 14.27
C VAL A 30 4.63 0.85 13.95
N GLN A 31 5.65 0.65 13.11
CA GLN A 31 6.17 -0.68 12.80
C GLN A 31 6.72 -1.38 14.04
N GLU A 32 7.49 -0.69 14.88
CA GLU A 32 8.06 -1.26 16.11
C GLU A 32 6.98 -1.67 17.12
N ARG A 33 5.91 -0.87 17.24
CA ARG A 33 4.79 -1.13 18.16
C ARG A 33 3.88 -2.27 17.73
N THR A 34 3.85 -2.60 16.44
CA THR A 34 2.85 -3.53 15.87
C THR A 34 3.44 -4.71 15.10
N GLY A 35 4.70 -4.60 14.69
CA GLY A 35 5.33 -5.47 13.72
C GLY A 35 4.68 -5.43 12.33
N CYS A 36 3.97 -4.36 11.97
CA CYS A 36 3.54 -4.18 10.58
C CYS A 36 4.71 -3.77 9.68
N SER A 37 4.46 -3.84 8.38
CA SER A 37 5.37 -3.36 7.34
C SER A 37 4.77 -2.13 6.66
N ILE A 38 5.50 -1.02 6.66
CA ILE A 38 5.10 0.21 5.97
C ILE A 38 5.92 0.35 4.69
N LEU A 39 5.22 0.60 3.58
CA LEU A 39 5.75 0.78 2.24
C LEU A 39 5.52 2.22 1.77
N LEU A 40 6.45 2.77 1.00
CA LEU A 40 6.27 4.06 0.33
C LEU A 40 5.43 3.89 -0.94
N ALA A 41 4.27 4.56 -1.01
CA ALA A 41 3.50 4.65 -2.24
C ALA A 41 4.07 5.68 -3.22
N LEU A 42 4.67 5.19 -4.32
CA LEU A 42 5.41 6.01 -5.28
C LEU A 42 4.57 7.05 -6.02
N LYS A 43 3.26 6.77 -6.18
CA LYS A 43 2.30 7.72 -6.72
C LYS A 43 2.26 9.05 -5.93
N GLY A 44 2.47 8.98 -4.61
CA GLY A 44 2.44 10.15 -3.72
C GLY A 44 3.80 10.84 -3.58
N PHE A 45 4.90 10.08 -3.62
CA PHE A 45 6.25 10.61 -3.49
C PHE A 45 7.29 9.67 -4.12
N SER A 46 8.05 10.17 -5.10
CA SER A 46 9.01 9.39 -5.89
C SER A 46 10.33 10.11 -6.18
N MET A 47 10.73 11.03 -5.29
CA MET A 47 12.06 11.67 -5.36
C MET A 47 13.13 10.62 -4.99
N PHE A 48 13.56 9.83 -5.98
CA PHE A 48 14.41 8.65 -5.77
C PHE A 48 15.75 8.97 -5.09
N SER A 49 16.24 10.21 -5.19
CA SER A 49 17.46 10.65 -4.51
C SER A 49 17.41 10.49 -2.98
N VAL A 50 16.22 10.43 -2.38
CA VAL A 50 16.07 10.18 -0.93
C VAL A 50 15.69 8.73 -0.59
N PHE A 51 15.56 7.83 -1.56
CA PHE A 51 15.20 6.43 -1.30
C PHE A 51 16.21 5.69 -0.42
N PRO A 52 17.54 5.95 -0.50
CA PRO A 52 18.48 5.36 0.45
C PRO A 52 18.15 5.71 1.91
N LEU A 53 17.76 6.96 2.18
CA LEU A 53 17.31 7.38 3.51
C LEU A 53 15.99 6.70 3.88
N VAL A 54 14.99 6.73 2.99
CA VAL A 54 13.67 6.11 3.23
C VAL A 54 13.80 4.61 3.52
N GLY A 55 14.65 3.90 2.78
CA GLY A 55 14.91 2.47 2.91
C GLY A 55 15.63 2.07 4.20
N HIS A 56 16.14 3.02 4.99
CA HIS A 56 16.59 2.75 6.36
C HIS A 56 15.43 2.54 7.34
N TYR A 57 14.26 3.10 7.05
CA TYR A 57 13.10 3.09 7.95
C TYR A 57 11.95 2.21 7.45
N LEU A 58 11.67 2.24 6.15
CA LEU A 58 10.53 1.56 5.54
C LEU A 58 10.93 0.20 4.97
N LYS A 59 9.94 -0.69 4.80
CA LYS A 59 10.15 -2.07 4.33
C LYS A 59 10.28 -2.20 2.82
N GLY A 60 9.83 -1.19 2.09
CA GLY A 60 9.81 -1.22 0.64
C GLY A 60 8.92 -0.13 0.05
N ILE A 61 8.44 -0.39 -1.16
CA ILE A 61 7.58 0.50 -1.91
C ILE A 61 6.33 -0.21 -2.42
N THR A 62 5.31 0.58 -2.73
CA THR A 62 4.19 0.13 -3.57
C THR A 62 4.20 0.91 -4.89
N ALA A 63 4.01 0.17 -5.98
CA ALA A 63 4.05 0.61 -7.36
C ALA A 63 2.72 0.37 -8.05
N SER A 64 2.44 1.19 -9.07
CA SER A 64 1.25 1.11 -9.90
C SER A 64 1.54 0.93 -11.40
N SER A 65 2.81 0.83 -11.77
CA SER A 65 3.28 0.63 -13.14
C SER A 65 4.62 -0.10 -13.17
N LEU A 66 5.01 -0.61 -14.35
CA LEU A 66 6.33 -1.18 -14.60
C LEU A 66 7.46 -0.24 -14.19
N PHE A 67 7.37 1.04 -14.56
CA PHE A 67 8.42 2.02 -14.26
C PHE A 67 8.55 2.31 -12.76
N GLU A 68 7.45 2.36 -12.03
CA GLU A 68 7.50 2.51 -10.56
C GLU A 68 8.08 1.26 -9.89
N ALA A 69 7.72 0.06 -10.35
CA ALA A 69 8.27 -1.18 -9.81
C ALA A 69 9.79 -1.26 -10.04
N ARG A 70 10.23 -0.91 -11.25
CA ARG A 70 11.64 -0.83 -11.61
C ARG A 70 12.37 0.21 -10.76
N LEU A 71 11.83 1.42 -10.63
CA LEU A 71 12.43 2.49 -9.82
C LEU A 71 12.60 2.04 -8.35
N GLY A 72 11.58 1.39 -7.79
CA GLY A 72 11.64 0.81 -6.45
C GLY A 72 12.75 -0.22 -6.27
N TYR A 73 12.83 -1.13 -7.23
CA TYR A 73 13.84 -2.18 -7.26
C TYR A 73 15.27 -1.63 -7.38
N GLU A 74 15.50 -0.70 -8.32
CA GLU A 74 16.82 -0.14 -8.62
C GLU A 74 17.31 0.84 -7.54
N GLU A 75 16.45 1.74 -7.07
CA GLU A 75 16.86 2.88 -6.23
C GLU A 75 16.65 2.67 -4.72
N MET A 76 15.68 1.83 -4.31
CA MET A 76 15.48 1.51 -2.88
C MET A 76 16.05 0.14 -2.49
N GLY A 77 15.99 -0.86 -3.38
CA GLY A 77 16.55 -2.20 -3.13
C GLY A 77 15.89 -2.94 -1.95
N LYS A 78 14.60 -2.69 -1.75
CA LYS A 78 13.75 -3.27 -0.69
C LYS A 78 12.56 -4.01 -1.32
N GLU A 79 11.54 -4.37 -0.53
CA GLU A 79 10.36 -5.03 -1.08
C GLU A 79 9.66 -4.15 -2.13
N VAL A 80 9.21 -4.78 -3.21
CA VAL A 80 8.41 -4.14 -4.26
C VAL A 80 7.05 -4.81 -4.34
N HIS A 81 6.03 -4.06 -3.95
CA HIS A 81 4.63 -4.46 -4.07
C HIS A 81 4.03 -3.74 -5.27
N ILE A 82 3.33 -4.44 -6.16
CA ILE A 82 2.66 -3.81 -7.29
C ILE A 82 1.16 -4.07 -7.28
N TYR A 83 0.39 -3.03 -7.54
CA TYR A 83 -1.03 -3.10 -7.81
C TYR A 83 -1.36 -2.34 -9.09
N SER A 84 -1.99 -3.01 -10.05
CA SER A 84 -2.62 -2.35 -11.19
C SER A 84 -4.09 -2.75 -11.33
N PRO A 85 -4.99 -1.81 -11.66
CA PRO A 85 -6.36 -2.14 -12.08
C PRO A 85 -6.40 -3.09 -13.28
N ALA A 86 -5.40 -3.01 -14.15
CA ALA A 86 -5.23 -3.84 -15.34
C ALA A 86 -3.74 -3.93 -15.68
N TYR A 87 -3.16 -5.12 -15.56
CA TYR A 87 -1.80 -5.36 -16.01
C TYR A 87 -1.74 -5.38 -17.54
N VAL A 88 -0.74 -4.70 -18.09
CA VAL A 88 -0.44 -4.69 -19.52
C VAL A 88 0.29 -5.97 -19.89
N GLU A 89 -0.20 -6.67 -20.91
CA GLU A 89 0.29 -8.00 -21.26
C GLU A 89 1.77 -8.00 -21.65
N ASP A 90 2.19 -7.03 -22.47
CA ASP A 90 3.56 -6.92 -22.98
C ASP A 90 4.57 -6.46 -21.90
N GLU A 91 4.09 -5.90 -20.78
CA GLU A 91 4.93 -5.46 -19.66
C GLU A 91 5.07 -6.54 -18.58
N PHE A 92 4.21 -7.55 -18.59
CA PHE A 92 3.99 -8.43 -17.45
C PHE A 92 5.23 -9.24 -17.06
N GLU A 93 5.96 -9.76 -18.05
CA GLU A 93 7.19 -10.52 -17.83
C GLU A 93 8.30 -9.66 -17.21
N GLU A 94 8.34 -8.37 -17.56
CA GLU A 94 9.30 -7.44 -16.96
C GLU A 94 8.90 -7.08 -15.53
N ILE A 95 7.62 -6.86 -15.26
CA ILE A 95 7.09 -6.60 -13.91
C ILE A 95 7.46 -7.73 -12.94
N ILE A 96 7.33 -8.99 -13.38
CA ILE A 96 7.71 -10.17 -12.59
C ILE A 96 9.15 -10.05 -12.08
N ASN A 97 10.07 -9.46 -12.85
CA ASN A 97 11.48 -9.36 -12.47
C ASN A 97 11.77 -8.32 -11.38
N TYR A 98 10.82 -7.46 -11.03
CA TYR A 98 11.03 -6.45 -10.00
C TYR A 98 10.25 -6.71 -8.72
N CYS A 99 9.14 -7.46 -8.79
CA CYS A 99 8.17 -7.51 -7.69
C CYS A 99 8.39 -8.70 -6.74
N ASP A 100 8.05 -8.46 -5.47
CA ASP A 100 7.92 -9.48 -4.42
C ASP A 100 6.44 -9.80 -4.15
N HIS A 101 5.56 -8.80 -4.30
CA HIS A 101 4.11 -8.96 -4.16
C HIS A 101 3.38 -8.42 -5.39
N MET A 102 2.40 -9.18 -5.89
CA MET A 102 1.57 -8.78 -7.03
C MET A 102 0.08 -8.85 -6.67
N ILE A 103 -0.57 -7.69 -6.65
CA ILE A 103 -1.97 -7.56 -6.28
C ILE A 103 -2.82 -7.43 -7.54
N PHE A 104 -3.80 -8.30 -7.69
CA PHE A 104 -4.73 -8.32 -8.81
C PHE A 104 -6.03 -7.63 -8.45
N ASN A 105 -6.55 -6.86 -9.41
CA ASN A 105 -7.80 -6.13 -9.26
C ASN A 105 -9.04 -7.02 -9.46
N SER A 106 -8.88 -8.20 -10.06
CA SER A 106 -9.96 -9.15 -10.33
C SER A 106 -9.44 -10.58 -10.43
N PHE A 107 -10.33 -11.54 -10.18
CA PHE A 107 -10.06 -12.96 -10.42
C PHE A 107 -9.79 -13.29 -11.89
N ALA A 108 -10.39 -12.55 -12.83
CA ALA A 108 -10.10 -12.71 -14.25
C ALA A 108 -8.63 -12.38 -14.58
N GLN A 109 -8.08 -11.30 -14.02
CA GLN A 109 -6.66 -10.97 -14.15
C GLN A 109 -5.78 -12.02 -13.47
N TRP A 110 -6.16 -12.48 -12.27
CA TRP A 110 -5.44 -13.56 -11.59
C TRP A 110 -5.34 -14.81 -12.47
N ASN A 111 -6.46 -15.30 -13.00
CA ASN A 111 -6.48 -16.50 -13.85
C ASN A 111 -5.72 -16.33 -15.17
N LEU A 112 -5.67 -15.11 -15.72
CA LEU A 112 -4.91 -14.82 -16.94
C LEU A 112 -3.40 -14.95 -16.71
N TYR A 113 -2.92 -14.55 -15.53
CA TYR A 113 -1.49 -14.34 -15.30
C TYR A 113 -0.83 -15.34 -14.33
N LYS A 114 -1.60 -16.07 -13.50
CA LYS A 114 -1.06 -16.98 -12.48
C LYS A 114 -0.04 -17.98 -13.02
N GLU A 115 -0.30 -18.55 -14.20
CA GLU A 115 0.60 -19.50 -14.84
C GLU A 115 1.95 -18.88 -15.24
N ARG A 116 1.97 -17.61 -15.63
CA ARG A 116 3.21 -16.90 -15.98
C ARG A 116 4.05 -16.65 -14.74
N ILE A 117 3.42 -16.23 -13.63
CA ILE A 117 4.09 -16.07 -12.33
C ILE A 117 4.69 -17.39 -11.87
N LEU A 118 3.91 -18.49 -11.89
CA LEU A 118 4.40 -19.81 -11.47
C LEU A 118 5.59 -20.28 -12.31
N LYS A 119 5.56 -20.05 -13.63
CA LYS A 119 6.64 -20.43 -14.55
C LYS A 119 7.89 -19.58 -14.42
N SER A 120 7.81 -18.38 -13.84
CA SER A 120 8.97 -17.49 -13.65
C SER A 120 10.02 -18.08 -12.70
N GLY A 121 9.63 -19.01 -11.82
CA GLY A 121 10.49 -19.56 -10.77
C GLY A 121 10.80 -18.58 -9.63
N ARG A 122 10.24 -17.36 -9.66
CA ARG A 122 10.34 -16.41 -8.55
C ARG A 122 9.30 -16.70 -7.48
N SER A 123 9.67 -16.44 -6.23
CA SER A 123 8.73 -16.50 -5.10
C SER A 123 7.99 -15.17 -4.98
N ILE A 124 6.89 -15.01 -5.72
CA ILE A 124 6.05 -13.81 -5.69
C ILE A 124 4.76 -14.11 -4.93
N GLU A 125 4.47 -13.31 -3.91
CA GLU A 125 3.23 -13.42 -3.15
C GLU A 125 2.08 -12.71 -3.88
N CYS A 126 1.06 -13.46 -4.24
CA CYS A 126 -0.06 -12.92 -5.01
C CYS A 126 -1.24 -12.56 -4.09
N GLY A 127 -1.93 -11.46 -4.40
CA GLY A 127 -3.08 -11.01 -3.63
C GLY A 127 -4.25 -10.56 -4.50
N ILE A 128 -5.44 -10.48 -3.90
CA ILE A 128 -6.63 -9.87 -4.52
C ILE A 128 -6.94 -8.55 -3.82
N ARG A 129 -7.11 -7.48 -4.59
CA ARG A 129 -7.71 -6.25 -4.08
C ARG A 129 -9.20 -6.48 -3.85
N ILE A 130 -9.68 -6.30 -2.62
CA ILE A 130 -11.09 -6.36 -2.25
C ILE A 130 -11.68 -4.95 -2.19
N ASN A 131 -12.98 -4.86 -2.41
CA ASN A 131 -13.75 -3.63 -2.27
C ASN A 131 -14.83 -3.83 -1.19
N PRO A 132 -14.67 -3.22 0.00
CA PRO A 132 -15.67 -3.32 1.06
C PRO A 132 -16.90 -2.47 0.82
N GLU A 133 -16.98 -1.72 -0.29
CA GLU A 133 -18.10 -0.83 -0.62
C GLU A 133 -18.40 0.13 0.55
N TYR A 134 -17.33 0.58 1.20
CA TYR A 134 -17.36 1.52 2.32
C TYR A 134 -16.21 2.52 2.15
N SER A 135 -16.56 3.79 2.17
CA SER A 135 -15.62 4.91 2.15
C SER A 135 -16.35 6.16 2.66
N GLU A 136 -15.62 7.02 3.35
CA GLU A 136 -16.12 8.31 3.86
C GLU A 136 -15.58 9.48 3.03
N ILE A 137 -15.02 9.20 1.85
CA ILE A 137 -14.50 10.23 0.95
C ILE A 137 -15.69 10.89 0.25
N GLU A 138 -15.86 12.19 0.49
CA GLU A 138 -16.98 12.99 -0.05
C GLU A 138 -16.86 13.21 -1.56
N ILE A 139 -15.64 13.35 -2.07
CA ILE A 139 -15.37 13.68 -3.47
C ILE A 139 -15.36 12.39 -4.32
N PRO A 140 -16.32 12.17 -5.24
CA PRO A 140 -16.48 10.90 -5.95
C PRO A 140 -15.24 10.43 -6.73
N ILE A 141 -14.48 11.35 -7.34
CA ILE A 141 -13.30 10.98 -8.15
C ILE A 141 -12.17 10.38 -7.31
N TYR A 142 -12.11 10.70 -6.02
CA TYR A 142 -11.11 10.17 -5.09
C TYR A 142 -11.63 8.94 -4.33
N ASN A 143 -12.92 8.61 -4.42
CA ASN A 143 -13.52 7.52 -3.66
C ASN A 143 -13.31 6.17 -4.39
N PRO A 144 -12.43 5.28 -3.87
CA PRO A 144 -12.15 3.99 -4.50
C PRO A 144 -13.27 2.97 -4.31
N CYS A 145 -14.23 3.26 -3.44
CA CYS A 145 -15.40 2.44 -3.16
C CYS A 145 -16.69 3.10 -3.66
N TYR A 146 -16.58 4.09 -4.56
CA TYR A 146 -17.73 4.74 -5.15
C TYR A 146 -18.60 3.74 -5.93
N GLN A 147 -19.87 4.09 -6.15
CA GLN A 147 -20.75 3.27 -6.97
C GLN A 147 -20.15 3.09 -8.37
N ASN A 148 -20.07 1.84 -8.83
CA ASN A 148 -19.42 1.45 -10.09
C ASN A 148 -17.90 1.69 -10.11
N SER A 149 -17.25 1.78 -8.94
CA SER A 149 -15.79 1.78 -8.88
C SER A 149 -15.22 0.54 -9.59
N ARG A 150 -14.16 0.76 -10.37
CA ARG A 150 -13.40 -0.30 -11.04
C ARG A 150 -12.36 -0.96 -10.13
N LEU A 151 -12.24 -0.51 -8.87
CA LEU A 151 -11.15 -0.87 -7.98
C LEU A 151 -11.60 -1.93 -6.98
N GLY A 152 -10.99 -3.11 -7.09
CA GLY A 152 -11.18 -4.25 -6.21
C GLY A 152 -12.45 -5.06 -6.47
N VAL A 153 -12.44 -6.28 -5.96
CA VAL A 153 -13.55 -7.23 -6.03
C VAL A 153 -14.52 -6.97 -4.87
N THR A 154 -15.76 -6.62 -5.19
CA THR A 154 -16.82 -6.48 -4.18
C THR A 154 -17.19 -7.83 -3.58
N LEU A 155 -17.81 -7.84 -2.40
CA LEU A 155 -18.21 -9.09 -1.76
C LEU A 155 -19.13 -9.95 -2.64
N LYS A 156 -20.04 -9.32 -3.39
CA LYS A 156 -20.93 -9.99 -4.36
C LYS A 156 -20.18 -10.74 -5.45
N ASN A 157 -19.04 -10.21 -5.89
CA ASN A 157 -18.22 -10.76 -6.97
C ASN A 157 -17.04 -11.58 -6.45
N PHE A 158 -16.92 -11.78 -5.13
CA PHE A 158 -15.81 -12.50 -4.53
C PHE A 158 -16.03 -14.01 -4.67
N ASN A 159 -15.14 -14.69 -5.40
CA ASN A 159 -15.21 -16.13 -5.61
C ASN A 159 -14.18 -16.88 -4.72
N PRO A 160 -14.61 -17.55 -3.64
CA PRO A 160 -13.70 -18.26 -2.74
C PRO A 160 -13.01 -19.47 -3.36
N ASP A 161 -13.57 -20.02 -4.45
CA ASP A 161 -13.03 -21.19 -5.14
C ASP A 161 -11.82 -20.84 -6.03
N GLU A 162 -11.58 -19.54 -6.27
CA GLU A 162 -10.48 -19.04 -7.10
C GLU A 162 -9.30 -18.49 -6.28
N LEU A 163 -9.23 -18.83 -4.98
CA LEU A 163 -8.17 -18.39 -4.07
C LEU A 163 -6.91 -19.27 -4.11
N GLU A 164 -6.87 -20.32 -4.92
CA GLU A 164 -5.65 -21.10 -5.10
C GLU A 164 -4.50 -20.20 -5.58
N GLY A 165 -3.38 -20.22 -4.86
CA GLY A 165 -2.21 -19.37 -5.11
C GLY A 165 -2.30 -17.93 -4.58
N ILE A 166 -3.47 -17.50 -4.05
CA ILE A 166 -3.63 -16.20 -3.41
C ILE A 166 -3.22 -16.30 -1.94
N GLN A 167 -2.28 -15.45 -1.53
CA GLN A 167 -1.70 -15.42 -0.19
C GLN A 167 -2.15 -14.21 0.64
N GLY A 168 -2.75 -13.20 0.01
CA GLY A 168 -3.21 -12.02 0.74
C GLY A 168 -4.36 -11.27 0.10
N LEU A 169 -4.91 -10.38 0.91
CA LEU A 169 -5.94 -9.44 0.48
C LEU A 169 -5.45 -8.01 0.65
N HIS A 170 -5.86 -7.14 -0.26
CA HIS A 170 -5.53 -5.72 -0.22
C HIS A 170 -6.81 -4.89 -0.26
N PHE A 171 -6.90 -3.83 0.54
CA PHE A 171 -7.96 -2.84 0.41
C PHE A 171 -7.36 -1.44 0.51
N HIS A 172 -8.02 -0.49 -0.15
CA HIS A 172 -7.69 0.93 -0.05
C HIS A 172 -9.00 1.70 -0.20
N THR A 173 -9.41 2.39 0.87
CA THR A 173 -10.74 3.01 1.03
C THR A 173 -10.66 4.51 1.42
N MET A 174 -9.46 5.00 1.72
CA MET A 174 -9.21 6.29 2.37
C MET A 174 -8.38 7.23 1.51
N CYS A 175 -8.56 8.54 1.73
CA CYS A 175 -7.76 9.62 1.14
C CYS A 175 -7.74 10.79 2.13
N GLU A 176 -6.55 11.20 2.57
CA GLU A 176 -6.35 12.33 3.50
C GLU A 176 -7.11 12.24 4.85
N GLN A 177 -7.38 11.02 5.31
CA GLN A 177 -8.23 10.76 6.47
C GLN A 177 -7.44 10.36 7.72
N ASN A 178 -8.05 10.58 8.89
CA ASN A 178 -7.50 10.22 10.20
C ASN A 178 -7.83 8.74 10.53
N SER A 179 -7.27 8.22 11.61
CA SER A 179 -7.36 6.80 12.00
C SER A 179 -8.75 6.36 12.47
N ASP A 180 -9.65 7.28 12.79
CA ASP A 180 -11.04 6.98 13.16
C ASP A 180 -11.84 6.40 11.98
N THR A 181 -11.65 6.92 10.76
CA THR A 181 -12.21 6.33 9.53
C THR A 181 -11.62 4.94 9.28
N LEU A 182 -10.34 4.72 9.61
CA LEU A 182 -9.72 3.40 9.51
C LEU A 182 -10.36 2.42 10.48
N GLU A 183 -10.60 2.81 11.74
CA GLU A 183 -11.25 1.96 12.74
C GLU A 183 -12.63 1.47 12.26
N ARG A 184 -13.41 2.37 11.65
CA ARG A 184 -14.72 2.02 11.06
C ARG A 184 -14.55 1.12 9.84
N THR A 185 -13.59 1.42 8.97
CA THR A 185 -13.25 0.59 7.81
C THR A 185 -12.88 -0.84 8.20
N VAL A 186 -12.04 -1.01 9.24
CA VAL A 186 -11.61 -2.33 9.75
C VAL A 186 -12.81 -3.18 10.14
N LYS A 187 -13.82 -2.61 10.81
CA LYS A 187 -15.07 -3.31 11.18
C LYS A 187 -15.81 -3.81 9.94
N VAL A 188 -15.98 -2.96 8.92
CA VAL A 188 -16.66 -3.35 7.68
C VAL A 188 -15.88 -4.42 6.91
N VAL A 189 -14.55 -4.33 6.87
CA VAL A 189 -13.68 -5.31 6.22
C VAL A 189 -13.74 -6.67 6.94
N ASP A 190 -13.71 -6.69 8.27
CA ASP A 190 -13.90 -7.91 9.07
C ASP A 190 -15.27 -8.54 8.81
N GLU A 191 -16.35 -7.76 8.90
CA GLU A 191 -17.71 -8.25 8.69
C GLU A 191 -17.90 -8.88 7.31
N LYS A 192 -17.35 -8.24 6.26
CA LYS A 192 -17.53 -8.68 4.87
C LYS A 192 -16.54 -9.77 4.45
N PHE A 193 -15.27 -9.65 4.82
CA PHE A 193 -14.17 -10.48 4.30
C PHE A 193 -13.40 -11.26 5.36
N GLY A 194 -13.70 -11.11 6.65
CA GLY A 194 -12.98 -11.76 7.76
C GLY A 194 -12.84 -13.28 7.61
N LYS A 195 -13.88 -13.95 7.11
CA LYS A 195 -13.85 -15.41 6.85
C LYS A 195 -12.85 -15.84 5.76
N TYR A 196 -12.45 -14.92 4.90
CA TYR A 196 -11.44 -15.15 3.87
C TYR A 196 -10.05 -14.73 4.35
N ILE A 197 -9.97 -13.63 5.14
CA ILE A 197 -8.72 -13.14 5.74
C ILE A 197 -8.07 -14.22 6.62
N SER A 198 -8.85 -15.04 7.32
CA SER A 198 -8.32 -16.14 8.15
C SER A 198 -7.55 -17.23 7.39
N ARG A 199 -7.62 -17.22 6.04
CA ARG A 199 -6.89 -18.14 5.16
C ARG A 199 -5.66 -17.50 4.51
N MET A 200 -5.40 -16.23 4.79
CA MET A 200 -4.33 -15.45 4.17
C MET A 200 -3.08 -15.46 5.04
N LYS A 201 -1.94 -15.16 4.44
CA LYS A 201 -0.68 -14.85 5.14
C LYS A 201 -0.61 -13.38 5.53
N TRP A 202 -1.14 -12.50 4.68
CA TRP A 202 -1.07 -11.06 4.90
C TRP A 202 -2.34 -10.33 4.47
N ILE A 203 -2.51 -9.14 5.06
CA ILE A 203 -3.49 -8.15 4.64
C ILE A 203 -2.79 -6.80 4.43
N ASN A 204 -3.06 -6.15 3.32
CA ASN A 204 -2.57 -4.81 3.03
C ASN A 204 -3.74 -3.83 3.17
N MET A 205 -3.61 -2.89 4.10
CA MET A 205 -4.64 -1.91 4.45
C MET A 205 -4.57 -0.64 3.57
N GLY A 206 -3.67 -0.62 2.59
CA GLY A 206 -3.54 0.46 1.63
C GLY A 206 -3.00 1.73 2.27
N GLY A 207 -3.45 2.88 1.75
CA GLY A 207 -2.92 4.20 2.05
C GLY A 207 -4.03 5.20 2.38
N GLY A 208 -3.76 6.48 2.17
CA GLY A 208 -4.68 7.56 2.52
C GLY A 208 -4.70 7.91 4.01
N HIS A 209 -3.76 7.35 4.77
CA HIS A 209 -3.51 7.65 6.17
C HIS A 209 -2.56 8.85 6.28
N HIS A 210 -2.99 9.92 6.95
CA HIS A 210 -2.15 11.09 7.27
C HIS A 210 -1.29 10.87 8.53
N ILE A 211 -0.58 9.75 8.62
CA ILE A 211 0.06 9.24 9.87
C ILE A 211 0.98 10.27 10.55
N THR A 212 1.63 11.13 9.77
CA THR A 212 2.62 12.11 10.23
C THR A 212 2.05 13.51 10.45
N ARG A 213 0.75 13.69 10.25
CA ARG A 213 0.02 14.92 10.59
C ARG A 213 -0.08 15.05 12.10
N ASP A 214 0.02 16.28 12.62
CA ASP A 214 0.14 16.53 14.06
C ASP A 214 -1.08 16.06 14.89
N ASP A 215 -2.27 16.00 14.29
CA ASP A 215 -3.53 15.55 14.92
C ASP A 215 -3.86 14.08 14.61
N TYR A 216 -2.97 13.32 13.97
CA TYR A 216 -3.25 11.92 13.64
C TYR A 216 -3.18 11.03 14.88
N ASP A 217 -4.26 10.29 15.16
CA ASP A 217 -4.28 9.39 16.33
C ASP A 217 -3.59 8.06 16.00
N ILE A 218 -2.30 7.99 16.36
CA ILE A 218 -1.45 6.81 16.17
C ILE A 218 -1.94 5.62 17.00
N ASP A 219 -2.57 5.83 18.16
CA ASP A 219 -3.00 4.74 19.03
C ASP A 219 -4.19 3.98 18.43
N ILE A 220 -5.11 4.68 17.77
CA ILE A 220 -6.20 4.05 17.00
C ILE A 220 -5.64 3.28 15.79
N LEU A 221 -4.62 3.83 15.10
CA LEU A 221 -3.95 3.10 14.02
C LEU A 221 -3.32 1.80 14.53
N VAL A 222 -2.58 1.86 15.64
CA VAL A 222 -1.95 0.71 16.28
C VAL A 222 -2.99 -0.35 16.66
N LYS A 223 -4.12 0.05 17.26
CA LYS A 223 -5.23 -0.86 17.56
C LYS A 223 -5.80 -1.50 16.29
N SER A 224 -5.98 -0.72 15.22
CA SER A 224 -6.52 -1.21 13.93
C SER A 224 -5.59 -2.23 13.27
N ILE A 225 -4.27 -2.02 13.33
CA ILE A 225 -3.28 -2.98 12.85
C ILE A 225 -3.32 -4.26 13.69
N LEU A 226 -3.23 -4.12 15.02
CA LEU A 226 -3.20 -5.25 15.94
C LEU A 226 -4.49 -6.07 15.90
N PHE A 227 -5.62 -5.48 15.54
CA PHE A 227 -6.87 -6.19 15.33
C PHE A 227 -6.70 -7.33 14.31
N PHE A 228 -6.18 -7.04 13.10
CA PHE A 228 -6.00 -8.08 12.08
C PHE A 228 -4.94 -9.11 12.48
N LYS A 229 -3.82 -8.66 13.06
CA LYS A 229 -2.76 -9.55 13.54
C LYS A 229 -3.28 -10.51 14.62
N ASN A 230 -3.97 -10.00 15.63
CA ASN A 230 -4.44 -10.81 16.76
C ASN A 230 -5.61 -11.71 16.39
N LYS A 231 -6.53 -11.24 15.53
CA LYS A 231 -7.73 -11.99 15.16
C LYS A 231 -7.46 -13.08 14.12
N TYR A 232 -6.57 -12.83 13.16
CA TYR A 232 -6.35 -13.75 12.03
C TYR A 232 -4.92 -14.27 11.90
N GLY A 233 -3.96 -13.75 12.67
CA GLY A 233 -2.57 -14.18 12.57
C GLY A 233 -1.86 -13.75 11.28
N VAL A 234 -2.39 -12.75 10.58
CA VAL A 234 -1.85 -12.24 9.31
C VAL A 234 -0.79 -11.18 9.54
N ASP A 235 0.18 -11.09 8.64
CA ASP A 235 1.03 -9.90 8.51
C ASP A 235 0.22 -8.73 7.98
N VAL A 236 0.59 -7.51 8.41
CA VAL A 236 -0.14 -6.29 8.04
C VAL A 236 0.79 -5.35 7.31
N TYR A 237 0.34 -4.89 6.14
CA TYR A 237 1.01 -3.87 5.34
C TYR A 237 0.21 -2.57 5.31
N LEU A 238 0.92 -1.44 5.25
CA LEU A 238 0.39 -0.11 5.00
C LEU A 238 1.21 0.56 3.90
N GLU A 239 0.56 1.42 3.12
CA GLU A 239 1.12 2.07 1.93
C GLU A 239 0.89 3.59 1.92
N PRO A 240 1.33 4.34 2.95
CA PRO A 240 1.29 5.79 2.90
C PRO A 240 2.16 6.32 1.76
N GLY A 241 1.66 7.32 1.03
CA GLY A 241 2.47 8.12 0.10
C GLY A 241 2.72 9.50 0.69
N GLU A 242 1.67 10.31 0.73
CA GLU A 242 1.70 11.69 1.22
C GLU A 242 2.27 11.81 2.64
N ALA A 243 1.87 10.95 3.58
CA ALA A 243 2.36 11.01 4.96
C ALA A 243 3.89 10.84 5.08
N ILE A 244 4.58 10.32 4.07
CA ILE A 244 6.05 10.23 4.12
C ILE A 244 6.67 11.62 3.91
N ALA A 245 6.18 12.39 2.93
CA ALA A 245 6.74 13.67 2.53
C ALA A 245 5.89 14.89 2.96
N LEU A 246 4.88 14.69 3.80
CA LEU A 246 4.01 15.77 4.27
C LEU A 246 4.82 16.80 5.08
N ASN A 247 4.75 18.06 4.66
CA ASN A 247 5.43 19.21 5.30
C ASN A 247 6.94 19.03 5.45
N THR A 248 7.61 18.44 4.44
CA THR A 248 9.07 18.27 4.39
C THR A 248 9.75 19.28 3.50
#